data_AF-A0A820J3X3-F1
#
_entry.id   AF-A0A820J3X3-F1
#
_cell.length_a   1.000
_cell.length_b   1.000
_cell.length_c   1.000
_cell.angle_alpha   90.00
_cell.angle_beta   90.00
_cell.angle_gamma   90.00
#
_symmetry.space_group_name_H-M   'P 1'
#
loop_
_entity.id
_entity.type
_entity.pdbx_description
1 polymer ?
#
loop_
_entity_poly.entity_id
_entity_poly.type
_entity_poly.pdbx_seq_one_letter_code
_entity_poly.pdbx_strand_id
1 'polypeptide(L)'
;KSCNDAPVQKKLATYPANQQNRSFQSTWFNDRIWLEYSVLNDASYCYYCRHFPSNQLNADDSLTTVGFNSWKKALDKGSGFIKHASSQAHIIATKNYLTYKQQQGANSNVLKQLDSCRAIQIRRNRDSMTKICSTLRFLARQMIGFRGHEENEKCVDLTIFEKDEIFLLRESNK
;
A
#
# COMPACT_ATOMS: atom_id res chain seq x y z
N LYS A 1 14.63 11.74 -2.27
CA LYS A 1 14.11 10.53 -1.60
C LYS A 1 12.72 10.25 -2.14
N SER A 2 12.38 8.98 -2.44
CA SER A 2 11.05 8.59 -2.91
C SER A 2 10.05 8.65 -1.74
N CYS A 3 8.75 8.83 -2.02
CA CYS A 3 7.67 8.80 -1.03
C CYS A 3 7.43 7.41 -0.41
N ASN A 4 8.11 6.38 -0.92
CA ASN A 4 7.93 4.99 -0.49
C ASN A 4 8.64 4.64 0.81
N ASP A 5 9.60 5.46 1.25
CA ASP A 5 10.37 5.20 2.46
C ASP A 5 9.71 5.81 3.70
N ALA A 6 9.99 5.27 4.89
CA ALA A 6 9.57 5.91 6.14
C ALA A 6 10.44 7.16 6.42
N PRO A 7 9.94 8.13 7.23
CA PRO A 7 10.77 9.24 7.68
C PRO A 7 12.06 8.72 8.34
N VAL A 8 13.23 9.19 7.88
CA VAL A 8 14.52 8.70 8.41
C VAL A 8 15.04 9.67 9.46
N GLN A 9 15.09 9.20 10.71
CA GLN A 9 15.58 9.96 11.86
C GLN A 9 16.96 9.46 12.31
N LYS A 10 17.98 9.70 11.48
CA LYS A 10 19.36 9.33 11.84
C LYS A 10 19.87 10.27 12.94
N LYS A 11 20.11 9.72 14.13
CA LYS A 11 20.76 10.43 15.23
C LYS A 11 22.26 10.51 14.94
N LEU A 12 22.79 11.71 14.88
CA LEU A 12 24.22 11.96 14.67
C LEU A 12 24.89 12.15 16.04
N ALA A 13 26.17 11.78 16.14
CA ALA A 13 26.97 12.03 17.34
C ALA A 13 27.16 13.53 17.59
N THR A 14 27.24 14.32 16.52
CA THR A 14 27.35 15.77 16.58
C THR A 14 26.63 16.38 15.38
N TYR A 15 25.85 17.41 15.64
CA TYR A 15 25.19 18.21 14.62
C TYR A 15 26.00 19.50 14.39
N PRO A 16 26.11 19.99 13.13
CA PRO A 16 26.78 21.26 12.86
C PRO A 16 26.10 22.39 13.64
N ALA A 17 26.93 23.29 14.16
CA ALA A 17 26.49 24.46 14.89
C ALA A 17 26.45 25.66 13.95
N ASN A 18 25.40 26.45 14.06
CA ASN A 18 25.29 27.72 13.36
C ASN A 18 26.22 28.78 14.00
N GLN A 19 26.24 29.99 13.42
CA GLN A 19 27.05 31.12 13.91
C GLN A 19 26.79 31.51 15.37
N GLN A 20 25.64 31.12 15.94
CA GLN A 20 25.25 31.39 17.32
C GLN A 20 25.58 30.20 18.25
N ASN A 21 26.39 29.26 17.78
CA ASN A 21 26.76 28.02 18.45
C ASN A 21 25.54 27.16 18.85
N ARG A 22 24.48 27.20 18.04
CA ARG A 22 23.27 26.39 18.21
C ARG A 22 23.22 25.34 17.12
N SER A 23 22.80 24.14 17.46
CA SER A 23 22.67 23.03 16.51
C SER A 23 21.32 22.35 16.65
N PHE A 24 20.97 21.56 15.64
CA PHE A 24 19.83 20.66 15.72
C PHE A 24 19.96 19.71 16.91
N GLN A 25 18.86 19.46 17.61
CA GLN A 25 18.83 18.55 18.75
C GLN A 25 18.10 17.26 18.38
N SER A 26 18.77 16.11 18.51
CA SER A 26 18.17 14.79 18.23
C SER A 26 16.99 14.45 19.14
N THR A 27 16.86 15.12 20.28
CA THR A 27 15.70 14.98 21.19
C THR A 27 14.40 15.43 20.52
N TRP A 28 14.47 16.35 19.56
CA TRP A 28 13.28 16.84 18.85
C TRP A 28 12.60 15.75 18.02
N PHE A 29 13.32 14.69 17.63
CA PHE A 29 12.75 13.54 16.93
C PHE A 29 11.75 12.77 17.78
N ASN A 30 11.91 12.73 19.10
CA ASN A 30 11.12 11.87 19.99
C ASN A 30 9.61 12.16 19.88
N ASP A 31 9.21 13.43 19.81
CA ASP A 31 7.79 13.81 19.69
C ASP A 31 7.36 14.07 18.24
N ARG A 32 8.30 14.04 17.29
CA ARG A 32 8.09 14.52 15.91
C ARG A 32 8.60 13.49 14.92
N ILE A 33 7.89 12.36 14.84
CA ILE A 33 8.18 11.28 13.89
C ILE A 33 8.25 11.71 12.42
N TRP A 34 7.65 12.85 12.08
CA TRP A 34 7.64 13.45 10.74
C TRP A 34 8.88 14.30 10.43
N LEU A 35 9.69 14.63 11.44
CA LEU A 35 10.83 15.52 11.30
C LEU A 35 12.03 14.76 10.71
N GLU A 36 12.60 15.32 9.65
CA GLU A 36 13.88 14.89 9.06
C GLU A 36 14.92 16.00 9.21
N TYR A 37 16.18 15.60 9.24
CA TYR A 37 17.31 16.53 9.24
C TYR A 37 18.26 16.21 8.08
N SER A 38 18.68 17.24 7.35
CA SER A 38 19.67 17.16 6.28
C SER A 38 20.98 17.76 6.77
N VAL A 39 22.04 16.94 6.83
CA VAL A 39 23.39 17.41 7.16
C VAL A 39 23.92 18.37 6.11
N LEU A 40 23.63 18.09 4.83
CA LEU A 40 24.13 18.88 3.71
C LEU A 40 23.63 20.33 3.78
N ASN A 41 22.35 20.51 4.14
CA ASN A 41 21.71 21.82 4.15
C ASN A 41 21.70 22.45 5.55
N ASP A 42 22.22 21.77 6.58
CA ASP A 42 22.01 22.08 8.00
C ASP A 42 20.58 22.56 8.29
N ALA A 43 19.60 21.77 7.85
CA ALA A 43 18.20 22.16 7.87
C ALA A 43 17.29 20.97 8.16
N SER A 44 16.15 21.28 8.78
CA SER A 44 15.12 20.31 9.11
C SER A 44 13.92 20.43 8.19
N TYR A 45 13.27 19.29 7.92
CA TYR A 45 12.17 19.17 6.98
C TYR A 45 11.05 18.32 7.58
N CYS A 46 9.84 18.54 7.11
CA CYS A 46 8.70 17.70 7.42
C CYS A 46 8.47 16.70 6.29
N TYR A 47 8.70 15.42 6.58
CA TYR A 47 8.49 14.33 5.63
C TYR A 47 7.04 14.30 5.11
N TYR A 48 6.07 14.42 6.02
CA TYR A 48 4.65 14.36 5.66
C TYR A 48 4.27 15.49 4.71
N CYS A 49 4.61 16.74 5.03
CA CYS A 49 4.24 17.88 4.19
C CYS A 49 4.96 17.89 2.85
N ARG A 50 6.19 17.37 2.77
CA ARG A 50 6.95 17.31 1.51
C ARG A 50 6.44 16.23 0.55
N HIS A 51 6.00 15.09 1.08
CA HIS A 51 5.61 13.93 0.26
C HIS A 51 4.09 13.76 0.11
N PHE A 52 3.30 14.28 1.04
CA PHE A 52 1.84 14.19 1.06
C PHE A 52 1.20 15.58 1.24
N PRO A 53 1.55 16.57 0.38
CA PRO A 53 1.06 17.93 0.54
C PRO A 53 -0.47 18.01 0.44
N SER A 54 -1.03 19.07 1.03
CA SER A 54 -2.42 19.44 0.79
C SER A 54 -2.51 20.18 -0.54
N ASN A 55 -3.41 19.74 -1.43
CA ASN A 55 -3.64 20.43 -2.71
C ASN A 55 -4.37 21.78 -2.54
N GLN A 56 -4.94 22.05 -1.36
CA GLN A 56 -5.80 23.22 -1.12
C GLN A 56 -5.18 24.26 -0.20
N LEU A 57 -4.08 23.92 0.49
CA LEU A 57 -3.46 24.81 1.46
C LEU A 57 -1.99 24.97 1.14
N ASN A 58 -1.54 26.22 1.10
CA ASN A 58 -0.12 26.53 1.02
C ASN A 58 0.54 26.01 2.31
N ALA A 59 1.32 24.94 2.18
CA ALA A 59 2.18 24.49 3.25
C ALA A 59 3.26 25.56 3.49
N ASP A 60 3.66 25.75 4.74
CA ASP A 60 4.79 26.62 5.06
C ASP A 60 6.07 26.06 4.41
N ASP A 61 6.59 26.80 3.43
CA ASP A 61 7.79 26.45 2.66
C ASP A 61 9.03 26.25 3.54
N SER A 62 9.01 26.81 4.76
CA SER A 62 10.10 26.70 5.71
C SER A 62 10.42 25.25 6.10
N LEU A 63 9.45 24.32 6.05
CA LEU A 63 9.67 22.91 6.42
C LEU A 63 9.53 21.94 5.25
N THR A 64 9.33 22.43 4.03
CA THR A 64 9.17 21.58 2.84
C THR A 64 10.31 21.80 1.84
N THR A 65 10.45 23.01 1.31
CA THR A 65 11.36 23.35 0.22
C THR A 65 12.65 23.98 0.73
N VAL A 66 12.54 25.04 1.54
CA VAL A 66 13.70 25.78 2.06
C VAL A 66 14.40 24.98 3.15
N GLY A 67 13.63 24.44 4.10
CA GLY A 67 14.14 23.77 5.29
C GLY A 67 14.36 24.74 6.44
N PHE A 68 14.11 24.25 7.66
CA PHE A 68 14.11 25.05 8.87
C PHE A 68 15.43 24.87 9.60
N ASN A 69 16.16 25.98 9.79
CA ASN A 69 17.45 26.02 10.48
C ASN A 69 17.49 27.03 11.66
N SER A 70 16.35 27.64 11.98
CA SER A 70 16.23 28.62 13.07
C SER A 70 16.12 27.93 14.43
N TRP A 71 17.22 27.31 14.89
CA TRP A 71 17.27 26.47 16.10
C TRP A 71 16.77 27.15 17.37
N LYS A 72 16.96 28.47 17.51
CA LYS A 72 16.44 29.27 18.64
C LYS A 72 14.91 29.22 18.74
N LYS A 73 14.21 29.09 17.61
CA LYS A 73 12.74 29.12 17.50
C LYS A 73 12.13 27.74 17.24
N ALA A 74 12.94 26.68 17.26
CA ALA A 74 12.50 25.32 16.94
C ALA A 74 11.30 24.86 17.79
N LEU A 75 11.29 25.20 19.08
CA LEU A 75 10.24 24.84 20.03
C LEU A 75 9.39 26.04 20.48
N ASP A 76 9.38 27.12 19.71
CA ASP A 76 8.51 28.25 19.99
C ASP A 76 7.03 27.90 19.71
N LYS A 77 6.08 28.50 20.42
CA LYS A 77 4.65 28.27 20.18
C LYS A 77 4.16 29.04 18.95
N GLY A 78 4.75 30.20 18.68
CA GLY A 78 4.38 31.09 17.57
C GLY A 78 5.12 30.82 16.26
N SER A 79 6.13 29.93 16.28
CA SER A 79 6.97 29.63 15.13
C SER A 79 7.61 28.24 15.26
N GLY A 80 8.29 27.75 14.22
CA GLY A 80 8.99 26.47 14.26
C GLY A 80 8.07 25.25 14.34
N PHE A 81 8.53 24.20 15.02
CA PHE A 81 7.93 22.87 14.90
C PHE A 81 6.57 22.74 15.58
N ILE A 82 6.33 23.46 16.69
CA ILE A 82 5.07 23.36 17.44
C ILE A 82 3.94 23.99 16.62
N LYS A 83 4.16 25.20 16.09
CA LYS A 83 3.20 25.84 15.19
C LYS A 83 2.98 25.03 13.91
N HIS A 84 4.05 24.46 13.35
CA HIS A 84 3.91 23.62 12.17
C HIS A 84 3.03 22.40 12.43
N ALA A 85 3.26 21.70 13.55
CA ALA A 85 2.48 20.52 13.92
C ALA A 85 0.99 20.81 14.10
N SER A 86 0.64 22.01 14.57
CA SER A 86 -0.76 22.45 14.69
C SER A 86 -1.36 23.03 13.41
N SER A 87 -0.56 23.20 12.34
CA SER A 87 -1.05 23.75 11.08
C SER A 87 -1.99 22.78 10.36
N GLN A 88 -3.02 23.33 9.73
CA GLN A 88 -4.00 22.52 8.99
C GLN A 88 -3.35 21.74 7.84
N ALA A 89 -2.36 22.33 7.16
CA ALA A 89 -1.60 21.66 6.11
C ALA A 89 -0.88 20.41 6.65
N HIS A 90 -0.25 20.50 7.82
CA HIS A 90 0.40 19.36 8.47
C HIS A 90 -0.59 18.28 8.91
N ILE A 91 -1.74 18.66 9.47
CA ILE A 91 -2.77 17.72 9.91
C ILE A 91 -3.30 16.91 8.71
N ILE A 92 -3.55 17.57 7.58
CA ILE A 92 -3.99 16.90 6.34
C ILE A 92 -2.88 16.00 5.81
N ALA A 93 -1.64 16.49 5.72
CA ALA A 93 -0.52 15.68 5.26
C ALA A 93 -0.27 14.44 6.12
N THR A 94 -0.45 14.57 7.44
CA THR A 94 -0.38 13.46 8.39
C THR A 94 -1.46 12.42 8.10
N LYS A 95 -2.71 12.85 7.89
CA LYS A 95 -3.81 11.94 7.52
C LYS A 95 -3.51 11.21 6.22
N ASN A 96 -3.06 11.93 5.19
CA ASN A 96 -2.71 11.35 3.89
C ASN A 96 -1.61 10.28 4.02
N TYR A 97 -0.57 10.57 4.81
CA TYR A 97 0.50 9.60 5.09
C TYR A 97 -0.02 8.37 5.84
N LEU A 98 -0.89 8.54 6.84
CA LEU A 98 -1.47 7.42 7.59
C LEU A 98 -2.35 6.54 6.69
N THR A 99 -3.17 7.14 5.83
CA THR A 99 -3.96 6.42 4.84
C THR A 99 -3.07 5.65 3.87
N TYR A 100 -2.01 6.27 3.36
CA TYR A 100 -1.03 5.59 2.51
C TYR A 100 -0.39 4.39 3.23
N LYS A 101 0.07 4.58 4.48
CA LYS A 101 0.68 3.51 5.28
C LYS A 101 -0.29 2.36 5.53
N GLN A 102 -1.56 2.66 5.80
CA GLN A 102 -2.60 1.64 5.95
C GLN A 102 -2.82 0.86 4.64
N GLN A 103 -2.87 1.55 3.50
CA GLN A 103 -3.03 0.93 2.18
C GLN A 103 -1.83 0.08 1.75
N GLN A 104 -0.63 0.38 2.26
CA GLN A 104 0.54 -0.44 2.00
C GLN A 104 0.50 -1.78 2.77
N GLY A 105 -0.02 -1.75 4.00
CA GLY A 105 -0.17 -2.93 4.87
C GLY A 105 -1.41 -3.77 4.57
N ALA A 106 -2.51 -3.14 4.17
CA ALA A 106 -3.67 -3.84 3.65
C ALA A 106 -3.39 -4.26 2.18
N ASN A 107 -3.86 -5.43 1.76
CA ASN A 107 -3.91 -5.77 0.32
C ASN A 107 -5.01 -4.97 -0.40
N SER A 108 -5.12 -3.67 -0.13
CA SER A 108 -6.16 -2.79 -0.67
C SER A 108 -5.71 -2.05 -1.93
N ASN A 109 -4.45 -2.18 -2.33
CA ASN A 109 -4.02 -1.69 -3.63
C ASN A 109 -4.65 -2.56 -4.72
N VAL A 110 -5.39 -1.93 -5.64
CA VAL A 110 -6.06 -2.58 -6.78
C VAL A 110 -5.11 -3.51 -7.55
N LEU A 111 -3.85 -3.12 -7.75
CA LEU A 111 -2.85 -3.97 -8.41
C LEU A 111 -2.60 -5.27 -7.64
N LYS A 112 -2.42 -5.19 -6.31
CA LYS A 112 -2.22 -6.37 -5.46
C LYS A 112 -3.48 -7.26 -5.43
N GLN A 113 -4.66 -6.66 -5.45
CA GLN A 113 -5.92 -7.41 -5.53
C GLN A 113 -6.03 -8.15 -6.87
N LEU A 114 -5.75 -7.48 -7.99
CA LEU A 114 -5.75 -8.09 -9.32
C LEU A 114 -4.76 -9.25 -9.42
N ASP A 115 -3.55 -9.09 -8.88
CA ASP A 115 -2.54 -10.15 -8.85
C ASP A 115 -3.01 -11.37 -8.04
N SER A 116 -3.63 -11.13 -6.87
CA SER A 116 -4.20 -12.21 -6.05
C SER A 116 -5.35 -12.95 -6.75
N CYS A 117 -6.27 -12.21 -7.40
CA CYS A 117 -7.39 -12.79 -8.14
C CYS A 117 -6.89 -13.61 -9.34
N ARG A 118 -5.88 -13.10 -10.07
CA ARG A 118 -5.24 -13.83 -11.16
C ARG A 118 -4.62 -15.15 -10.69
N ALA A 119 -3.92 -15.14 -9.55
CA ALA A 119 -3.34 -16.36 -8.98
C ALA A 119 -4.42 -17.40 -8.62
N ILE A 120 -5.54 -16.95 -8.04
CA ILE A 120 -6.70 -17.80 -7.72
C ILE A 120 -7.29 -18.38 -9.00
N GLN A 121 -7.47 -17.58 -10.04
CA GLN A 121 -8.01 -18.03 -11.32
C GLN A 121 -7.11 -19.08 -11.98
N ILE A 122 -5.79 -18.85 -12.01
CA ILE A 122 -4.82 -19.84 -12.53
C ILE A 122 -4.92 -21.16 -11.76
N ARG A 123 -5.05 -21.10 -10.42
CA ARG A 123 -5.21 -22.28 -9.58
C ARG A 123 -6.51 -23.04 -9.90
N ARG A 124 -7.63 -22.33 -10.03
CA ARG A 124 -8.94 -22.93 -10.39
C ARG A 124 -8.86 -23.62 -11.75
N ASN A 125 -8.31 -22.96 -12.76
CA ASN A 125 -8.17 -23.53 -14.09
C ASN A 125 -7.34 -24.82 -14.08
N ARG A 126 -6.23 -24.85 -13.31
CA ARG A 126 -5.41 -26.06 -13.16
C ARG A 126 -6.15 -27.20 -12.47
N ASP A 127 -6.95 -26.89 -11.46
CA ASP A 127 -7.77 -27.87 -10.75
C ASP A 127 -8.84 -28.49 -11.67
N SER A 128 -9.57 -27.66 -12.43
CA SER A 128 -10.54 -28.13 -13.43
C SER A 128 -9.87 -29.01 -14.50
N MET A 129 -8.73 -28.60 -15.05
CA MET A 129 -7.98 -29.43 -16.02
C MET A 129 -7.53 -30.77 -15.43
N THR A 130 -7.10 -30.77 -14.16
CA THR A 130 -6.70 -32.00 -13.46
C THR A 130 -7.87 -32.96 -13.30
N LYS A 131 -9.06 -32.43 -12.96
CA LYS A 131 -10.29 -33.22 -12.87
C LYS A 131 -10.66 -33.81 -14.22
N ILE A 132 -10.70 -33.00 -15.29
CA ILE A 132 -10.98 -33.46 -16.65
C ILE A 132 -10.02 -34.58 -17.06
N CYS A 133 -8.71 -34.40 -16.89
CA CYS A 133 -7.72 -35.41 -17.24
C CYS A 133 -7.87 -36.70 -16.41
N SER A 134 -8.26 -36.58 -15.14
CA SER A 134 -8.48 -37.73 -14.26
C SER A 134 -9.72 -38.52 -14.67
N THR A 135 -10.82 -37.84 -15.02
CA THR A 135 -12.02 -38.46 -15.56
C THR A 135 -11.74 -39.14 -16.90
N LEU A 136 -11.03 -38.48 -17.82
CA LEU A 136 -10.57 -39.05 -19.09
C LEU A 136 -9.76 -40.34 -18.87
N ARG A 137 -8.81 -40.32 -17.93
CA ARG A 137 -8.00 -41.48 -17.58
C ARG A 137 -8.84 -42.62 -17.01
N PHE A 138 -9.82 -42.31 -16.17
CA PHE A 138 -10.73 -43.30 -15.59
C PHE A 138 -11.57 -43.98 -16.69
N LEU A 139 -12.25 -43.19 -17.53
CA LEU A 139 -13.08 -43.70 -18.63
C LEU A 139 -12.27 -44.56 -19.60
N ALA A 140 -11.07 -44.11 -19.98
CA ALA A 140 -10.16 -44.85 -20.84
C ALA A 140 -9.75 -46.21 -20.25
N ARG A 141 -9.48 -46.27 -18.93
CA ARG A 141 -9.14 -47.53 -18.25
C ARG A 141 -10.31 -48.50 -18.17
N GLN A 142 -11.53 -47.99 -18.05
CA GLN A 142 -12.74 -48.80 -17.96
C GLN A 142 -13.37 -49.10 -19.33
N MET A 143 -12.78 -48.63 -20.43
CA MET A 143 -13.34 -48.72 -21.79
C MET A 143 -14.76 -48.13 -21.88
N ILE A 144 -15.09 -47.14 -21.05
CA ILE A 144 -16.38 -46.46 -21.03
C ILE A 144 -16.34 -45.32 -22.06
N GLY A 145 -17.35 -45.27 -22.93
CA GLY A 145 -17.50 -44.17 -23.89
C GLY A 145 -17.80 -42.83 -23.21
N PHE A 146 -17.41 -41.73 -23.85
CA PHE A 146 -17.71 -40.37 -23.38
C PHE A 146 -19.20 -40.00 -23.45
N ARG A 147 -20.01 -40.81 -24.15
CA ARG A 147 -21.42 -40.60 -24.40
C ARG A 147 -22.23 -41.77 -23.86
N GLY A 148 -23.38 -41.47 -23.27
CA GLY A 148 -24.41 -42.46 -22.99
C GLY A 148 -24.98 -43.06 -24.27
N HIS A 149 -25.62 -44.22 -24.16
CA HIS A 149 -26.19 -44.93 -25.32
C HIS A 149 -27.54 -44.32 -25.78
N GLU A 150 -28.24 -43.58 -24.91
CA GLU A 150 -29.45 -42.82 -25.24
C GLU A 150 -29.52 -41.53 -24.39
N GLU A 151 -29.97 -40.43 -25.00
CA GLU A 151 -30.24 -39.12 -24.36
C GLU A 151 -31.75 -38.97 -24.11
N ASN A 152 -32.32 -39.89 -23.32
CA ASN A 152 -33.75 -39.90 -22.98
C ASN A 152 -33.94 -39.46 -21.51
N GLU A 153 -35.03 -38.75 -21.16
CA GLU A 153 -35.23 -38.06 -19.86
C GLU A 153 -35.13 -38.95 -18.60
N LYS A 154 -35.13 -40.27 -18.77
CA LYS A 154 -35.03 -41.26 -17.67
C LYS A 154 -33.63 -41.83 -17.47
N CYS A 155 -32.68 -41.54 -18.38
CA CYS A 155 -31.30 -41.99 -18.20
C CYS A 155 -30.64 -41.11 -17.14
N VAL A 156 -29.95 -41.73 -16.18
CA VAL A 156 -29.06 -41.01 -15.28
C VAL A 156 -27.85 -40.62 -16.11
N ASP A 157 -27.98 -39.49 -16.82
CA ASP A 157 -26.90 -38.91 -17.56
C ASP A 157 -25.71 -38.76 -16.63
N LEU A 158 -24.65 -39.52 -16.91
CA LEU A 158 -23.31 -39.22 -16.43
C LEU A 158 -22.75 -38.01 -17.19
N THR A 159 -23.58 -36.99 -17.44
CA THR A 159 -23.10 -35.63 -17.72
C THR A 159 -22.51 -35.10 -16.42
N ILE A 160 -21.31 -35.58 -16.10
CA ILE A 160 -20.46 -35.15 -14.99
C ILE A 160 -20.12 -33.63 -15.10
N PHE A 161 -20.63 -32.94 -16.12
CA PHE A 161 -20.30 -31.54 -16.41
C PHE A 161 -21.50 -30.59 -16.55
N GLU A 162 -22.76 -31.02 -16.47
CA GLU A 162 -23.88 -30.12 -16.88
C GLU A 162 -24.76 -29.48 -15.80
N LYS A 163 -24.57 -29.74 -14.50
CA LYS A 163 -25.44 -29.08 -13.50
C LYS A 163 -24.78 -28.00 -12.64
N ASP A 164 -23.46 -28.04 -12.43
CA ASP A 164 -22.81 -27.11 -11.49
C ASP A 164 -21.95 -26.00 -12.16
N GLU A 165 -21.38 -26.21 -13.35
CA GLU A 165 -20.52 -25.18 -13.99
C GLU A 165 -21.27 -24.20 -14.91
N ILE A 166 -22.39 -24.60 -15.54
CA ILE A 166 -23.20 -23.69 -16.37
C ILE A 166 -23.91 -22.63 -15.52
N PHE A 167 -24.28 -22.97 -14.26
CA PHE A 167 -24.87 -22.01 -13.33
C PHE A 167 -23.87 -20.92 -12.91
N LEU A 168 -22.61 -21.30 -12.66
CA LEU A 168 -21.55 -20.37 -12.21
C LEU A 168 -21.03 -19.44 -13.32
N LEU A 169 -21.03 -19.88 -14.59
CA LEU A 169 -20.67 -19.02 -15.72
C LEU A 169 -21.75 -17.96 -16.06
N ARG A 170 -23.00 -18.19 -15.65
CA ARG A 170 -24.11 -17.26 -15.88
C ARG A 170 -24.20 -16.15 -14.82
N GLU A 171 -23.77 -16.42 -13.59
CA GLU A 171 -23.69 -15.41 -12.51
C GLU A 171 -22.44 -14.51 -12.60
N SER A 172 -21.41 -14.93 -13.36
CA SER A 172 -20.19 -14.14 -13.54
C SER A 172 -20.29 -13.04 -14.62
N ASN A 173 -21.44 -12.94 -15.32
CA ASN A 173 -21.70 -11.99 -16.41
C ASN A 173 -22.87 -11.02 -16.10
N LYS A 174 -23.18 -10.79 -14.81
CA LYS A 174 -24.02 -9.69 -14.33
C LYS A 174 -23.20 -8.83 -13.38
#